data_AF-A0A200Q451-F1
#
_entry.id   AF-A0A200Q451-F1
#
_cell.length_a   1.000
_cell.length_b   1.000
_cell.length_c   1.000
_cell.angle_alpha   90.00
_cell.angle_beta   90.00
_cell.angle_gamma   90.00
#
_symmetry.space_group_name_H-M   'P 1'
#
loop_
_entity.id
_entity.type
_entity.pdbx_description
1 polymer ?
#
loop_
_entity_poly.entity_id
_entity_poly.type
_entity_poly.pdbx_seq_one_letter_code
_entity_poly.pdbx_strand_id
1 'polypeptide(L)'
;MITLRGPAGIDMGLKPVLNFKGYMVGNGVTDEEFDGNALVPFAHGMALISNDLFQDVTTACNGIFWHYSGTKECFDLLLKVDNKVKHLNIYNILEPCYRGPVAREIETGNVNLPSSFSKLLGKTDRSLPLRKQKFVRAWPFRAPVRDGIVPTWSQILNSERVPCTDVSIATLWLNNGSVRKALHARQENLTWELCSDMISFLYKHDLGSMIPYHKNLTVRGYRALIYRY
;
A
#
# COMPACT_ATOMS: atom_id res chain seq x y z
N MET A 1 -14.31 18.78 -13.01
CA MET A 1 -12.86 18.49 -12.95
C MET A 1 -12.12 19.82 -12.86
N ILE A 2 -11.74 20.26 -11.66
CA ILE A 2 -10.81 21.39 -11.52
C ILE A 2 -9.42 20.78 -11.66
N THR A 3 -8.85 20.84 -12.86
CA THR A 3 -7.46 20.50 -13.05
C THR A 3 -6.64 21.61 -12.40
N LEU A 4 -6.26 21.44 -11.14
CA LEU A 4 -5.27 22.30 -10.51
C LEU A 4 -3.97 22.08 -11.28
N ARG A 5 -3.65 22.98 -12.21
CA ARG A 5 -2.39 23.00 -12.96
C ARG A 5 -1.18 23.30 -12.08
N GLY A 6 -1.25 23.08 -10.75
CA GLY A 6 -0.17 23.25 -9.78
C GLY A 6 0.84 24.34 -10.16
N PRO A 7 2.14 24.01 -10.24
CA PRO A 7 3.19 24.93 -10.68
C PRO A 7 3.07 25.43 -12.12
N ALA A 8 2.53 24.64 -13.05
CA ALA A 8 2.32 25.10 -14.43
C ALA A 8 1.30 26.26 -14.50
N GLY A 9 0.31 26.29 -13.61
CA GLY A 9 -0.63 27.41 -13.48
C GLY A 9 0.04 28.67 -12.91
N ILE A 10 1.06 28.50 -12.07
CA ILE A 10 1.89 29.61 -11.57
C ILE A 10 2.74 30.18 -12.72
N ASP A 11 3.36 29.30 -13.51
CA ASP A 11 4.17 29.69 -14.68
C ASP A 11 3.32 30.41 -15.74
N MET A 12 2.06 30.02 -15.89
CA MET A 12 1.08 30.64 -16.79
C MET A 12 0.43 31.92 -16.20
N GLY A 13 0.77 32.32 -14.97
CA GLY A 13 0.23 33.53 -14.35
C GLY A 13 -1.28 33.49 -14.04
N LEU A 14 -1.86 32.29 -13.89
CA LEU A 14 -3.30 32.13 -13.65
C LEU A 14 -3.72 32.79 -12.32
N LYS A 15 -4.91 33.40 -12.31
CA LYS A 15 -5.48 34.06 -11.12
C LYS A 15 -6.58 33.18 -10.49
N PRO A 16 -6.64 33.09 -9.15
CA PRO A 16 -5.68 33.62 -8.18
C PRO A 16 -4.34 32.88 -8.21
N VAL A 17 -3.24 33.59 -7.95
CA VAL A 17 -1.90 32.98 -7.93
C VAL A 17 -1.77 32.09 -6.70
N LEU A 18 -1.46 30.81 -6.92
CA LEU A 18 -1.23 29.85 -5.84
C LEU A 18 0.16 30.08 -5.22
N ASN A 19 0.22 30.38 -3.92
CA ASN A 19 1.47 30.48 -3.18
C ASN A 19 2.00 29.09 -2.78
N PHE A 20 2.36 28.27 -3.78
CA PHE A 20 2.81 26.90 -3.56
C PHE A 20 4.20 26.87 -2.92
N LYS A 21 4.35 26.20 -1.76
CA LYS A 21 5.62 26.15 -1.00
C LYS A 21 6.30 24.77 -1.00
N GLY A 22 5.60 23.75 -1.44
CA GLY A 22 6.03 22.36 -1.31
C GLY A 22 4.87 21.40 -1.08
N TYR A 23 5.21 20.14 -0.88
CA TYR A 23 4.26 19.04 -0.72
C TYR A 23 4.81 17.94 0.19
N MET A 24 3.91 17.12 0.72
CA MET A 24 4.24 15.95 1.53
C MET A 24 3.50 14.73 0.98
N VAL A 25 4.18 13.58 0.90
CA VAL A 25 3.60 12.31 0.45
C VAL A 25 3.93 11.23 1.48
N GLY A 26 2.89 10.68 2.10
CA GLY A 26 2.99 9.55 3.02
C GLY A 26 2.64 8.26 2.31
N ASN A 27 3.52 7.26 2.39
CA ASN A 27 3.30 5.90 1.88
C ASN A 27 2.80 5.86 0.42
N GLY A 28 3.24 6.82 -0.42
CA GLY A 28 2.74 6.98 -1.78
C GLY A 28 3.27 5.92 -2.74
N VAL A 29 2.42 5.51 -3.69
CA VAL A 29 2.85 4.80 -4.89
C VAL A 29 3.52 5.80 -5.82
N THR A 30 4.76 5.51 -6.19
CA THR A 30 5.67 6.45 -6.85
C THR A 30 6.22 5.89 -8.14
N ASP A 31 6.54 4.59 -8.19
CA ASP A 31 7.20 4.00 -9.34
C ASP A 31 6.93 2.50 -9.43
N GLU A 32 6.61 2.03 -10.62
CA GLU A 32 6.24 0.63 -10.84
C GLU A 32 7.37 -0.34 -10.47
N GLU A 33 8.60 -0.05 -10.90
CA GLU A 33 9.72 -0.93 -10.63
C GLU A 33 10.10 -0.88 -9.15
N PHE A 34 10.28 0.31 -8.59
CA PHE A 34 10.72 0.43 -7.20
C PHE A 34 9.67 -0.08 -6.20
N ASP A 35 8.39 0.29 -6.37
CA ASP A 35 7.34 -0.15 -5.45
C ASP A 35 6.95 -1.61 -5.67
N GLY A 36 6.93 -2.07 -6.94
CA GLY A 36 6.62 -3.46 -7.26
C GLY A 36 7.71 -4.42 -6.79
N ASN A 37 8.99 -4.04 -6.88
CA ASN A 37 10.11 -4.90 -6.49
C ASN A 37 10.32 -4.96 -4.96
N ALA A 38 9.65 -4.08 -4.21
CA ALA A 38 9.88 -3.89 -2.79
C ALA A 38 9.36 -5.04 -1.91
N LEU A 39 8.33 -5.79 -2.35
CA LEU A 39 7.60 -6.74 -1.50
C LEU A 39 8.47 -7.88 -0.98
N VAL A 40 9.21 -8.56 -1.85
CA VAL A 40 10.05 -9.70 -1.49
C VAL A 40 11.14 -9.31 -0.47
N PRO A 41 11.96 -8.26 -0.70
CA PRO A 41 12.94 -7.84 0.30
C PRO A 41 12.31 -7.30 1.59
N PHE A 42 11.12 -6.66 1.52
CA PHE A 42 10.38 -6.27 2.71
C PHE A 42 9.97 -7.48 3.55
N ALA A 43 9.31 -8.47 2.93
CA ALA A 43 8.85 -9.68 3.59
C ALA A 43 10.01 -10.44 4.22
N HIS A 44 11.16 -10.51 3.55
CA HIS A 44 12.36 -11.12 4.12
C HIS A 44 12.92 -10.32 5.29
N GLY A 45 13.02 -9.00 5.15
CA GLY A 45 13.53 -8.12 6.18
C GLY A 45 12.68 -8.11 7.45
N MET A 46 11.36 -8.32 7.32
CA MET A 46 10.42 -8.44 8.44
C MET A 46 10.25 -9.89 8.95
N ALA A 47 11.10 -10.82 8.50
CA ALA A 47 11.05 -12.24 8.85
C ALA A 47 9.71 -12.95 8.54
N LEU A 48 8.97 -12.47 7.54
CA LEU A 48 7.71 -13.07 7.07
C LEU A 48 7.96 -14.26 6.13
N ILE A 49 9.14 -14.34 5.53
CA ILE A 49 9.62 -15.46 4.70
C ILE A 49 11.00 -15.93 5.16
N SER A 50 11.32 -17.21 4.91
CA SER A 50 12.61 -17.81 5.28
C SER A 50 13.76 -17.30 4.40
N ASN A 51 15.00 -17.44 4.89
CA ASN A 51 16.20 -17.16 4.11
C ASN A 51 16.24 -17.99 2.82
N ASP A 52 15.90 -19.28 2.91
CA ASP A 52 15.92 -20.19 1.76
C ASP A 52 14.93 -19.72 0.68
N LEU A 53 13.68 -19.42 1.07
CA LEU A 53 12.68 -18.93 0.12
C LEU A 53 13.10 -17.60 -0.51
N PHE A 54 13.74 -16.70 0.25
CA PHE A 54 14.26 -15.45 -0.28
C PHE A 54 15.42 -15.69 -1.29
N GLN A 55 16.32 -16.63 -1.02
CA GLN A 55 17.41 -16.96 -1.94
C GLN A 55 16.89 -17.63 -3.21
N ASP A 56 15.97 -18.58 -3.08
CA ASP A 56 15.34 -19.29 -4.20
C ASP A 56 14.63 -18.30 -5.13
N VAL A 57 13.75 -17.44 -4.58
CA VAL A 57 13.00 -16.47 -5.41
C VAL A 57 13.92 -15.42 -6.01
N THR A 58 14.95 -14.96 -5.29
CA THR A 58 15.91 -13.99 -5.82
C THR A 58 16.69 -14.56 -6.99
N THR A 59 17.09 -15.83 -6.91
CA THR A 59 17.83 -16.53 -7.96
C THR A 59 16.94 -16.81 -9.16
N ALA A 60 15.76 -17.42 -8.95
CA ALA A 60 14.83 -17.76 -10.03
C ALA A 60 14.29 -16.54 -10.77
N CYS A 61 14.11 -15.41 -10.07
CA CYS A 61 13.60 -14.17 -10.64
C CYS A 61 14.68 -13.15 -11.01
N ASN A 62 15.98 -13.48 -10.88
CA ASN A 62 17.10 -12.54 -11.10
C ASN A 62 16.97 -11.21 -10.34
N GLY A 63 16.36 -11.23 -9.15
CA GLY A 63 16.09 -10.04 -8.34
C GLY A 63 15.00 -9.10 -8.87
N ILE A 64 14.22 -9.52 -9.89
CA ILE A 64 13.12 -8.76 -10.48
C ILE A 64 11.80 -9.44 -10.13
N PHE A 65 11.05 -8.85 -9.20
CA PHE A 65 9.83 -9.42 -8.60
C PHE A 65 8.53 -8.76 -9.07
N TRP A 66 8.62 -7.66 -9.83
CA TRP A 66 7.48 -6.85 -10.24
C TRP A 66 6.95 -7.15 -11.65
N HIS A 67 7.81 -7.67 -12.53
CA HIS A 67 7.49 -7.92 -13.94
C HIS A 67 7.22 -9.42 -14.20
N TYR A 68 6.12 -9.73 -14.88
CA TYR A 68 5.65 -11.11 -15.08
C TYR A 68 6.38 -11.87 -16.21
N SER A 69 7.40 -11.29 -16.85
CA SER A 69 8.18 -11.99 -17.90
C SER A 69 9.18 -13.02 -17.36
N GLY A 70 8.98 -13.53 -16.14
CA GLY A 70 9.85 -14.50 -15.51
C GLY A 70 9.59 -15.94 -15.97
N THR A 71 10.43 -16.87 -15.53
CA THR A 71 10.20 -18.31 -15.70
C THR A 71 8.98 -18.76 -14.90
N LYS A 72 8.38 -19.90 -15.26
CA LYS A 72 7.31 -20.54 -14.46
C LYS A 72 7.75 -20.74 -13.01
N GLU A 73 9.02 -21.10 -12.81
CA GLU A 73 9.63 -21.26 -11.49
C GLU A 73 9.62 -19.96 -10.67
N CYS A 74 10.02 -18.83 -11.26
CA CYS A 74 9.93 -17.52 -10.60
C CYS A 74 8.49 -17.22 -10.17
N PHE A 75 7.52 -17.44 -11.07
CA PHE A 75 6.11 -17.23 -10.75
C PHE A 75 5.63 -18.12 -9.60
N ASP A 76 5.94 -19.41 -9.61
CA ASP A 76 5.54 -20.35 -8.56
C ASP A 76 6.16 -19.96 -7.20
N LEU A 77 7.41 -19.52 -7.18
CA LEU A 77 8.08 -19.02 -5.97
C LEU A 77 7.48 -17.71 -5.46
N LEU A 78 7.17 -16.79 -6.38
CA LEU A 78 6.46 -15.57 -6.06
C LEU A 78 5.08 -15.88 -5.45
N LEU A 79 4.31 -16.83 -5.98
CA LEU A 79 3.05 -17.26 -5.35
C LEU A 79 3.25 -17.84 -3.94
N LYS A 80 4.37 -18.52 -3.68
CA LYS A 80 4.69 -18.99 -2.31
C LYS A 80 4.92 -17.80 -1.38
N VAL A 81 5.61 -16.75 -1.82
CA VAL A 81 5.80 -15.52 -1.04
C VAL A 81 4.45 -14.88 -0.72
N ASP A 82 3.56 -14.73 -1.70
CA ASP A 82 2.23 -14.13 -1.50
C ASP A 82 1.40 -14.93 -0.48
N ASN A 83 1.44 -16.27 -0.60
CA ASN A 83 0.74 -17.14 0.34
C ASN A 83 1.21 -17.02 1.79
N LYS A 84 2.46 -16.58 2.03
CA LYS A 84 2.98 -16.33 3.37
C LYS A 84 2.47 -15.01 3.96
N VAL A 85 2.13 -14.03 3.13
CA VAL A 85 1.74 -12.69 3.58
C VAL A 85 0.25 -12.37 3.38
N LYS A 86 -0.51 -13.20 2.65
CA LYS A 86 -1.92 -12.96 2.27
C LYS A 86 -2.91 -12.76 3.42
N HIS A 87 -2.57 -13.18 4.64
CA HIS A 87 -3.44 -13.04 5.81
C HIS A 87 -3.00 -11.95 6.78
N LEU A 88 -1.90 -11.26 6.49
CA LEU A 88 -1.44 -10.14 7.27
C LEU A 88 -2.25 -8.90 6.94
N ASN A 89 -2.34 -7.99 7.92
CA ASN A 89 -2.84 -6.66 7.63
C ASN A 89 -1.82 -5.92 6.77
N ILE A 90 -2.20 -5.64 5.52
CA ILE A 90 -1.33 -5.02 4.53
C ILE A 90 -1.02 -3.55 4.83
N TYR A 91 -1.81 -2.90 5.68
CA TYR A 91 -1.59 -1.52 6.09
C TYR A 91 -0.69 -1.45 7.33
N ASN A 92 -0.74 -2.47 8.19
CA ASN A 92 0.13 -2.59 9.34
C ASN A 92 0.31 -4.07 9.72
N ILE A 93 1.47 -4.65 9.42
CA ILE A 93 1.74 -6.09 9.64
C ILE A 93 1.73 -6.50 11.12
N LEU A 94 1.78 -5.54 12.06
CA LEU A 94 1.74 -5.79 13.49
C LEU A 94 0.31 -5.74 14.06
N GLU A 95 -0.66 -5.33 13.26
CA GLU A 95 -2.07 -5.24 13.67
C GLU A 95 -2.91 -6.39 13.09
N PRO A 96 -4.00 -6.78 13.77
CA PRO A 96 -4.94 -7.73 13.20
C PRO A 96 -5.59 -7.15 11.93
N CYS A 97 -5.86 -8.03 10.96
CA CYS A 97 -6.67 -7.66 9.81
C CYS A 97 -8.15 -7.72 10.20
N TYR A 98 -8.87 -6.59 10.10
CA TYR A 98 -10.31 -6.55 10.35
C TYR A 98 -11.05 -7.61 9.51
N ARG A 99 -11.82 -8.48 10.17
CA ARG A 99 -12.53 -9.64 9.59
C ARG A 99 -11.64 -10.67 8.85
N GLY A 100 -10.32 -10.65 9.05
CA GLY A 100 -9.45 -11.74 8.62
C GLY A 100 -9.76 -13.05 9.38
N PRO A 101 -9.31 -14.21 8.89
CA PRO A 101 -9.52 -15.49 9.57
C PRO A 101 -9.03 -15.47 11.03
N VAL A 102 -7.94 -14.74 11.30
CA VAL A 102 -7.38 -14.55 12.65
C VAL A 102 -8.28 -13.69 13.56
N ALA A 103 -9.00 -12.70 13.02
CA ALA A 103 -9.93 -11.90 13.82
C ALA A 103 -11.12 -12.74 14.34
N ARG A 104 -11.54 -13.77 13.59
CA ARG A 104 -12.53 -14.74 14.06
C ARG A 104 -11.97 -15.69 15.14
N GLU A 105 -10.69 -16.01 15.09
CA GLU A 105 -10.02 -16.85 16.10
C GLU A 105 -9.76 -16.10 17.41
N ILE A 106 -9.42 -14.81 17.38
CA ILE A 106 -9.21 -14.00 18.60
C ILE A 106 -10.53 -13.80 19.37
N GLU A 107 -11.66 -13.72 18.68
CA GLU A 107 -12.99 -13.66 19.33
C GLU A 107 -13.41 -14.99 19.97
N THR A 108 -12.76 -16.12 19.64
CA THR A 108 -13.22 -17.47 20.06
C THR A 108 -12.15 -18.42 20.63
N GLY A 109 -10.87 -18.03 20.75
CA GLY A 109 -9.80 -18.96 21.13
C GLY A 109 -8.77 -18.40 22.10
N ASN A 110 -8.51 -19.15 23.19
CA ASN A 110 -7.30 -19.01 23.99
C ASN A 110 -6.07 -19.16 23.08
N VAL A 111 -5.29 -18.09 22.96
CA VAL A 111 -4.09 -18.07 22.11
C VAL A 111 -3.00 -18.94 22.74
N ASN A 112 -2.88 -20.19 22.29
CA ASN A 112 -1.72 -21.02 22.59
C ASN A 112 -0.57 -20.64 21.64
N LEU A 113 0.34 -19.80 22.14
CA LEU A 113 1.54 -19.40 21.42
C LEU A 113 2.37 -20.65 21.06
N PRO A 114 2.88 -20.77 19.81
CA PRO A 114 3.80 -21.85 19.45
C PRO A 114 5.03 -21.83 20.37
N SER A 115 5.49 -23.02 20.80
CA SER A 115 6.60 -23.15 21.77
C SER A 115 7.90 -22.48 21.30
N SER A 116 8.08 -22.26 20.00
CA SER A 116 9.19 -21.49 19.41
C SER A 116 9.17 -20.02 19.81
N PHE A 117 8.00 -19.39 19.91
CA PHE A 117 7.87 -18.00 20.36
C PHE A 117 8.11 -17.87 21.87
N SER A 118 7.64 -18.82 22.68
CA SER A 118 7.93 -18.85 24.12
C SER A 118 9.43 -19.04 24.41
N LYS A 119 10.15 -19.79 23.56
CA LYS A 119 11.61 -19.95 23.65
C LYS A 119 12.39 -18.68 23.25
N LEU A 120 11.85 -17.84 22.36
CA LEU A 120 12.46 -16.56 21.95
C LEU A 120 12.30 -15.46 23.00
N LEU A 121 11.25 -15.53 23.81
CA LEU A 121 11.03 -14.62 24.96
C LEU A 121 11.95 -14.94 26.14
N GLY A 122 12.64 -16.08 26.13
CA GLY A 122 13.75 -16.40 27.02
C GLY A 122 15.02 -15.71 26.53
N LYS A 123 15.49 -14.71 27.29
CA LYS A 123 16.74 -13.96 27.10
C LYS A 123 17.80 -14.75 26.33
N THR A 124 17.98 -14.43 25.05
CA THR A 124 19.19 -14.79 24.31
C THR A 124 20.12 -13.59 24.34
N ASP A 125 21.21 -13.71 25.10
CA ASP A 125 22.32 -12.75 25.12
C ASP A 125 23.25 -12.99 23.91
N ARG A 126 22.63 -13.18 22.74
CA ARG A 126 23.32 -13.17 21.45
C ARG A 126 22.95 -11.87 20.79
N SER A 127 23.93 -11.02 20.52
CA SER A 127 23.76 -9.93 19.57
C SER A 127 23.35 -10.55 18.24
N LEU A 128 22.04 -10.55 17.95
CA LEU A 128 21.55 -10.85 16.62
C LEU A 128 22.27 -9.88 15.68
N PRO A 129 22.88 -10.34 14.58
CA PRO A 129 23.48 -9.45 13.61
C PRO A 129 22.42 -8.41 13.25
N LEU A 130 22.65 -7.15 13.63
CA LEU A 130 21.80 -6.05 13.19
C LEU A 130 21.95 -6.00 11.68
N ARG A 131 20.98 -6.60 10.99
CA ARG A 131 20.87 -6.46 9.56
C ARG A 131 20.73 -4.97 9.33
N LYS A 132 21.70 -4.35 8.65
CA LYS A 132 21.56 -2.99 8.13
C LYS A 132 20.48 -3.05 7.06
N GLN A 133 19.23 -3.10 7.51
CA GLN A 133 18.07 -3.26 6.67
C GLN A 133 17.89 -1.93 5.96
N LYS A 134 18.10 -1.94 4.64
CA LYS A 134 17.51 -0.88 3.82
C LYS A 134 16.01 -0.97 4.07
N PHE A 135 15.42 0.08 4.63
CA PHE A 135 13.99 0.21 4.87
C PHE A 135 13.25 0.21 3.53
N VAL A 136 13.13 -0.94 2.90
CA VAL A 136 12.28 -1.13 1.73
C VAL A 136 10.94 -1.55 2.30
N ARG A 137 10.07 -0.56 2.55
CA ARG A 137 8.67 -0.79 2.94
C ARG A 137 7.86 -0.85 1.66
N ALA A 138 7.17 -1.95 1.42
CA ALA A 138 6.51 -2.24 0.16
C ALA A 138 5.00 -2.17 0.27
N TRP A 139 4.35 -1.83 -0.84
CA TRP A 139 2.92 -2.07 -0.98
C TRP A 139 2.69 -3.59 -1.15
N PRO A 140 1.91 -4.27 -0.29
CA PRO A 140 1.97 -5.74 -0.21
C PRO A 140 1.31 -6.53 -1.34
N PHE A 141 0.69 -5.86 -2.31
CA PHE A 141 -0.15 -6.54 -3.30
C PHE A 141 0.42 -6.66 -4.70
N ARG A 142 1.72 -6.38 -4.89
CA ARG A 142 2.33 -6.37 -6.24
C ARG A 142 1.48 -5.62 -7.27
N ALA A 143 0.87 -4.53 -6.85
CA ALA A 143 0.14 -3.66 -7.75
C ALA A 143 1.03 -2.45 -8.03
N PRO A 144 2.21 -2.57 -8.68
CA PRO A 144 2.80 -1.36 -9.20
C PRO A 144 1.75 -0.72 -10.12
N VAL A 145 1.56 0.59 -9.99
CA VAL A 145 0.59 1.30 -10.81
C VAL A 145 1.19 1.37 -12.22
N ARG A 146 0.83 0.39 -13.05
CA ARG A 146 1.16 0.36 -14.46
C ARG A 146 0.34 1.41 -15.19
N ASP A 147 0.84 1.83 -16.35
CA ASP A 147 -0.02 2.52 -17.31
C ASP A 147 -1.20 1.61 -17.69
N GLY A 148 -2.42 2.13 -17.61
CA GLY A 148 -3.64 1.37 -17.80
C GLY A 148 -4.62 1.50 -16.63
N ILE A 149 -5.58 0.58 -16.58
CA ILE A 149 -6.61 0.59 -15.54
C ILE A 149 -5.96 0.31 -14.20
N VAL A 150 -6.23 1.15 -13.21
CA VAL A 150 -5.80 0.88 -11.82
C VAL A 150 -6.81 -0.07 -11.20
N PRO A 151 -6.43 -1.32 -10.89
CA PRO A 151 -7.39 -2.30 -10.45
C PRO A 151 -7.98 -1.90 -9.08
N THR A 152 -9.29 -2.10 -8.92
CA THR A 152 -9.99 -1.84 -7.67
C THR A 152 -9.63 -2.88 -6.62
N TRP A 153 -9.87 -2.59 -5.33
CA TRP A 153 -9.74 -3.62 -4.28
C TRP A 153 -10.65 -4.82 -4.56
N SER A 154 -11.84 -4.60 -5.11
CA SER A 154 -12.75 -5.67 -5.52
C SER A 154 -12.20 -6.51 -6.66
N GLN A 155 -11.47 -5.94 -7.62
CA GLN A 155 -10.80 -6.70 -8.68
C GLN A 155 -9.58 -7.47 -8.16
N ILE A 156 -8.81 -6.90 -7.24
CA ILE A 156 -7.61 -7.53 -6.68
C ILE A 156 -7.98 -8.67 -5.72
N LEU A 157 -8.99 -8.45 -4.87
CA LEU A 157 -9.31 -9.34 -3.74
C LEU A 157 -10.59 -10.15 -3.95
N ASN A 158 -11.31 -9.92 -5.05
CA ASN A 158 -12.66 -10.42 -5.24
C ASN A 158 -13.58 -10.06 -4.06
N SER A 159 -13.45 -8.83 -3.53
CA SER A 159 -14.14 -8.34 -2.33
C SER A 159 -14.56 -6.88 -2.49
N GLU A 160 -15.83 -6.56 -2.27
CA GLU A 160 -16.39 -5.19 -2.37
C GLU A 160 -15.84 -4.20 -1.32
N ARG A 161 -14.80 -4.56 -0.57
CA ARG A 161 -14.31 -3.77 0.57
C ARG A 161 -12.80 -3.64 0.56
N VAL A 162 -12.35 -2.50 1.08
CA VAL A 162 -10.95 -2.24 1.38
C VAL A 162 -10.44 -3.29 2.38
N PRO A 163 -9.34 -4.01 2.10
CA PRO A 163 -8.85 -5.09 2.95
C PRO A 163 -8.51 -4.58 4.35
N CYS A 164 -8.79 -5.34 5.40
CA CYS A 164 -8.32 -5.05 6.77
C CYS A 164 -8.75 -3.69 7.37
N THR A 165 -9.75 -3.01 6.81
CA THR A 165 -10.26 -1.72 7.29
C THR A 165 -11.72 -1.82 7.73
N ASP A 166 -12.04 -1.30 8.91
CA ASP A 166 -13.43 -1.08 9.33
C ASP A 166 -13.91 0.31 8.90
N VAL A 167 -14.89 0.33 8.00
CA VAL A 167 -15.50 1.56 7.49
C VAL A 167 -16.88 1.84 8.08
N SER A 168 -17.39 0.97 8.96
CA SER A 168 -18.77 1.02 9.45
C SER A 168 -19.13 2.35 10.11
N ILE A 169 -18.29 2.84 11.02
CA ILE A 169 -18.52 4.09 11.74
C ILE A 169 -18.51 5.29 10.80
N ALA A 170 -17.53 5.35 9.89
CA ALA A 170 -17.45 6.42 8.90
C ALA A 170 -18.68 6.41 7.99
N THR A 171 -19.10 5.24 7.50
CA THR A 171 -20.29 5.08 6.67
C THR A 171 -21.56 5.50 7.40
N LEU A 172 -21.73 5.13 8.68
CA LEU A 172 -22.89 5.54 9.48
C LEU A 172 -22.91 7.06 9.70
N TRP A 173 -21.76 7.65 10.03
CA TRP A 173 -21.66 9.07 10.33
C TRP A 173 -21.83 9.95 9.07
N LEU A 174 -21.14 9.63 7.98
CA LEU A 174 -21.17 10.41 6.73
C LEU A 174 -22.48 10.28 5.96
N ASN A 175 -23.23 9.20 6.16
CA ASN A 175 -24.57 9.04 5.57
C ASN A 175 -25.70 9.60 6.44
N ASN A 176 -25.42 10.08 7.65
CA ASN A 176 -26.42 10.74 8.47
C ASN A 176 -26.89 12.05 7.80
N GLY A 177 -28.21 12.22 7.68
CA GLY A 177 -28.81 13.37 6.99
C GLY A 177 -28.45 14.73 7.60
N SER A 178 -28.34 14.81 8.94
CA SER A 178 -27.93 16.03 9.63
C SER A 178 -26.46 16.35 9.39
N VAL A 179 -25.59 15.33 9.38
CA VAL A 179 -24.16 15.49 9.08
C VAL A 179 -23.97 15.97 7.64
N ARG A 180 -24.65 15.36 6.67
CA ARG A 180 -24.59 15.79 5.27
C ARG A 180 -25.03 17.23 5.08
N LYS A 181 -26.12 17.62 5.74
CA LYS A 181 -26.61 19.00 5.72
C LYS A 181 -25.58 19.97 6.32
N ALA A 182 -24.94 19.60 7.43
CA ALA A 182 -23.91 20.40 8.07
C ALA A 182 -22.64 20.55 7.21
N LEU A 183 -22.30 19.53 6.41
CA LEU A 183 -21.19 19.57 5.45
C LEU A 183 -21.56 20.26 4.12
N HIS A 184 -22.78 20.79 3.99
CA HIS A 184 -23.33 21.35 2.74
C HIS A 184 -23.27 20.36 1.57
N ALA A 185 -23.31 19.06 1.86
CA ALA A 185 -23.38 18.03 0.84
C ALA A 185 -24.76 18.09 0.17
N ARG A 186 -24.80 17.97 -1.16
CA ARG A 186 -26.05 17.97 -1.90
C ARG A 186 -26.94 16.81 -1.41
N GLN A 187 -28.19 17.14 -1.10
CA GLN A 187 -29.19 16.18 -0.65
C GLN A 187 -29.68 15.37 -1.86
N GLU A 188 -28.88 14.40 -2.28
CA GLU A 188 -29.22 13.41 -3.31
C GLU A 188 -29.31 12.01 -2.69
N ASN A 189 -30.02 11.10 -3.37
CA ASN A 189 -30.12 9.68 -3.00
C ASN A 189 -28.82 8.91 -3.31
N LEU A 190 -27.67 9.51 -3.05
CA LEU A 190 -26.36 8.89 -3.16
C LEU A 190 -25.87 8.52 -1.77
N THR A 191 -25.33 7.33 -1.61
CA THR A 191 -24.71 6.88 -0.37
C THR A 191 -23.21 7.17 -0.44
N TRP A 192 -22.66 7.78 0.61
CA TRP A 192 -21.22 7.92 0.75
C TRP A 192 -20.59 6.55 0.95
N GLU A 193 -19.49 6.31 0.24
CA GLU A 193 -18.64 5.12 0.31
C GLU A 193 -17.17 5.55 0.41
N LEU A 194 -16.33 4.74 1.08
CA LEU A 194 -14.91 5.07 1.27
C LEU A 194 -14.13 5.00 -0.06
N CYS A 195 -14.37 3.96 -0.86
CA CYS A 195 -13.75 3.76 -2.15
C CYS A 195 -14.85 3.45 -3.17
N SER A 196 -14.89 4.23 -4.25
CA SER A 196 -15.87 4.01 -5.31
C SER A 196 -15.31 3.06 -6.35
N ASP A 197 -15.94 1.89 -6.49
CA ASP A 197 -15.59 0.90 -7.51
C ASP A 197 -15.81 1.46 -8.91
N MET A 198 -16.81 2.34 -9.10
CA MET A 198 -17.06 2.98 -10.38
C MET A 198 -15.91 3.90 -10.80
N ILE A 199 -15.43 4.76 -9.89
CA ILE A 199 -14.29 5.64 -10.19
C ILE A 199 -13.05 4.79 -10.45
N SER A 200 -12.82 3.77 -9.61
CA SER A 200 -11.65 2.92 -9.73
C SER A 200 -11.65 2.10 -11.03
N PHE A 201 -12.82 1.61 -11.47
CA PHE A 201 -12.99 0.89 -12.75
C PHE A 201 -12.74 1.78 -13.97
N LEU A 202 -13.14 3.05 -13.91
CA LEU A 202 -12.99 4.00 -15.01
C LEU A 202 -11.65 4.74 -14.98
N TYR A 203 -10.90 4.64 -13.89
CA TYR A 203 -9.63 5.34 -13.74
C TYR A 203 -8.52 4.63 -14.50
N LYS A 204 -7.96 5.36 -15.47
CA LYS A 204 -6.78 4.95 -16.22
C LYS A 204 -5.60 5.80 -15.79
N HIS A 205 -4.56 5.14 -15.32
CA HIS A 205 -3.27 5.75 -15.07
C HIS A 205 -2.47 5.84 -16.38
N ASP A 206 -1.86 6.99 -16.64
CA ASP A 206 -1.09 7.29 -17.85
C ASP A 206 0.15 8.15 -17.59
N LEU A 207 0.49 8.36 -16.31
CA LEU A 207 1.59 9.24 -15.90
C LEU A 207 2.91 8.50 -15.66
N GLY A 208 2.90 7.16 -15.66
CA GLY A 208 4.04 6.32 -15.32
C GLY A 208 4.67 6.65 -13.95
N SER A 209 5.99 6.78 -13.91
CA SER A 209 6.72 7.09 -12.69
C SER A 209 6.50 8.54 -12.22
N MET A 210 6.30 8.71 -10.92
CA MET A 210 6.25 10.02 -10.25
C MET A 210 7.64 10.59 -9.94
N ILE A 211 8.71 9.80 -10.10
CA ILE A 211 10.09 10.23 -9.84
C ILE A 211 10.49 11.48 -10.66
N PRO A 212 10.24 11.56 -11.98
CA PRO A 212 10.54 12.74 -12.78
C PRO A 212 9.84 14.00 -12.27
N TYR A 213 8.60 13.87 -11.78
CA TYR A 213 7.83 14.98 -11.22
C TYR A 213 8.44 15.46 -9.91
N HIS A 214 8.79 14.54 -9.01
CA HIS A 214 9.47 14.90 -7.76
C HIS A 214 10.79 15.63 -8.02
N LYS A 215 11.59 15.14 -8.98
CA LYS A 215 12.84 15.78 -9.41
C LYS A 215 12.60 17.18 -9.98
N ASN A 216 11.64 17.33 -10.88
CA ASN A 216 11.32 18.62 -11.49
C ASN A 216 10.92 19.67 -10.42
N LEU A 217 10.02 19.30 -9.51
CA LEU A 217 9.55 20.21 -8.46
C LEU A 217 10.65 20.60 -7.47
N THR A 218 11.52 19.67 -7.09
CA THR A 218 12.59 19.93 -6.12
C THR A 218 13.71 20.78 -6.72
N VAL A 219 14.06 20.58 -8.00
CA VAL A 219 15.01 21.46 -8.73
C VAL A 219 14.50 22.90 -8.81
N ARG A 220 13.18 23.10 -8.86
CA ARG A 220 12.55 24.42 -8.82
C ARG A 220 12.50 25.07 -7.43
N GLY A 221 13.06 24.42 -6.40
CA GLY A 221 13.11 24.94 -5.04
C GLY A 221 11.88 24.63 -4.18
N TYR A 222 10.94 23.82 -4.66
CA TYR A 222 9.81 23.39 -3.83
C TYR A 222 10.26 22.31 -2.85
N ARG A 223 9.88 22.49 -1.58
CA ARG A 223 10.19 21.51 -0.52
C ARG A 223 9.34 20.26 -0.70
N ALA A 224 9.96 19.11 -0.54
CA ALA A 224 9.28 17.82 -0.58
C ALA A 224 9.61 17.03 0.69
N LEU A 225 8.60 16.43 1.31
CA LEU A 225 8.78 15.43 2.36
C LEU A 225 8.08 14.14 1.93
N ILE A 226 8.87 13.13 1.58
CA ILE A 226 8.38 11.78 1.28
C ILE A 226 8.67 10.94 2.53
N TYR A 227 7.63 10.41 3.15
CA TYR A 227 7.77 9.62 4.36
C TYR A 227 7.07 8.27 4.22
N ARG A 228 7.63 7.26 4.88
CA ARG A 228 7.02 5.94 5.05
C ARG A 228 6.98 5.63 6.54
N TYR A 229 5.83 5.25 7.09
CA TYR A 229 5.66 4.80 8.48
C TYR A 229 5.41 3.30 8.57
#